data_AF-A0A2T5H0G7-F1
#
_entry.id   AF-A0A2T5H0G7-F1
#
_cell.length_a   1.000
_cell.length_b   1.000
_cell.length_c   1.000
_cell.angle_alpha   90.00
_cell.angle_beta   90.00
_cell.angle_gamma   90.00
#
_symmetry.space_group_name_H-M   'P 1'
#
loop_
_entity.id
_entity.type
_entity.pdbx_description
1 polymer ?
#
loop_
_entity_poly.entity_id
_entity_poly.type
_entity_poly.pdbx_seq_one_letter_code
_entity_poly.pdbx_strand_id
1 'polypeptide(L)'
;EAAFSSALRGPWTQFTGLFEELLDRLPRRHEASEQLARLLGWFRELQERVEEAYLEATDAAQPAENTPETREQAHEKTQEMNPREVISDPHILITNQLNPVIRNSSENEEVEAVVPNVSPEEQADRELEEWVAKVRKSRTALDLATVMQACPEFASWAHNMGGFLKDWSDLHRVAGQLRPMIGISEHAWNVAQDRMGKQVATAAFALVFEKHSAGEVASPGGYLRGMVEKACAGELYLERSFYGRLSGQAV
;
A
#
# COMPACT_ATOMS: atom_id res chain seq x y z
N GLU A 1 -13.02 -21.19 -6.03
CA GLU A 1 -14.01 -21.40 -7.12
C GLU A 1 -13.51 -21.14 -8.54
N ALA A 2 -12.39 -20.45 -8.79
CA ALA A 2 -11.90 -20.23 -10.17
C ALA A 2 -11.42 -21.53 -10.88
N ALA A 3 -10.85 -22.48 -10.15
CA ALA A 3 -10.29 -23.73 -10.70
C ALA A 3 -11.33 -24.77 -11.18
N PHE A 4 -12.62 -24.61 -10.82
CA PHE A 4 -13.68 -25.49 -11.33
C PHE A 4 -14.20 -25.08 -12.72
N SER A 5 -13.90 -23.84 -13.15
CA SER A 5 -14.45 -23.25 -14.38
C SER A 5 -13.58 -23.44 -15.63
N SER A 6 -12.30 -23.78 -15.45
CA SER A 6 -11.39 -24.16 -16.52
C SER A 6 -11.00 -25.62 -16.30
N ALA A 7 -11.36 -26.51 -17.22
CA ALA A 7 -11.06 -27.95 -17.16
C ALA A 7 -9.54 -28.25 -17.26
N LEU A 8 -8.77 -27.74 -16.30
CA LEU A 8 -7.35 -27.99 -16.12
C LEU A 8 -7.20 -29.36 -15.45
N ARG A 9 -6.49 -30.26 -16.11
CA ARG A 9 -6.27 -31.62 -15.64
C ARG A 9 -5.25 -31.56 -14.50
N GLY A 10 -5.65 -31.91 -13.27
CA GLY A 10 -4.75 -31.88 -12.12
C GLY A 10 -5.41 -32.34 -10.81
N PRO A 11 -4.61 -32.67 -9.77
CA PRO A 11 -5.11 -33.14 -8.48
C PRO A 11 -5.63 -32.00 -7.59
N TRP A 12 -6.42 -31.09 -8.15
CA TRP A 12 -6.93 -29.88 -7.48
C TRP A 12 -7.77 -30.18 -6.24
N THR A 13 -8.53 -31.27 -6.27
CA THR A 13 -9.35 -31.74 -5.14
C THR A 13 -8.49 -32.18 -3.96
N GLN A 14 -7.32 -32.77 -4.23
CA GLN A 14 -6.37 -33.18 -3.19
C GLN A 14 -5.67 -31.99 -2.57
N PHE A 15 -5.26 -31.00 -3.37
CA PHE A 15 -4.67 -29.75 -2.86
C PHE A 15 -5.65 -28.96 -2.01
N THR A 16 -6.93 -28.94 -2.39
CA THR A 16 -7.99 -28.27 -1.61
C THR A 16 -8.16 -28.94 -0.24
N GLY A 17 -8.22 -30.28 -0.18
CA GLY A 17 -8.31 -31.00 1.08
C GLY A 17 -7.08 -30.81 1.99
N LEU A 18 -5.87 -30.80 1.42
CA LEU A 18 -4.64 -30.52 2.18
C LEU A 18 -4.57 -29.08 2.69
N PHE A 19 -5.09 -28.13 1.91
CA PHE A 19 -5.18 -26.73 2.33
C PHE A 19 -6.15 -26.56 3.50
N GLU A 20 -7.33 -27.18 3.44
CA GLU A 20 -8.33 -27.15 4.52
C GLU A 20 -7.79 -27.79 5.81
N GLU A 21 -7.09 -28.93 5.71
CA GLU A 21 -6.45 -29.55 6.88
C GLU A 21 -5.38 -28.64 7.52
N LEU A 22 -4.68 -27.85 6.70
CA LEU A 22 -3.67 -26.91 7.19
C LEU A 22 -4.28 -25.65 7.83
N LEU A 23 -5.43 -25.21 7.33
CA LEU A 23 -6.22 -24.15 7.96
C LEU A 23 -6.78 -24.58 9.31
N ASP A 24 -7.22 -25.83 9.46
CA ASP A 24 -7.72 -26.37 10.74
C ASP A 24 -6.63 -26.48 11.80
N ARG A 25 -5.36 -26.62 11.38
CA ARG A 25 -4.19 -26.64 12.26
C ARG A 25 -3.71 -25.25 12.67
N LEU A 26 -4.30 -24.18 12.15
CA LEU A 26 -3.88 -22.82 12.46
C LEU A 26 -4.21 -22.46 13.93
N PRO A 27 -3.23 -22.01 14.73
CA PRO A 27 -3.45 -21.63 16.12
C PRO A 27 -4.49 -20.51 16.27
N ARG A 28 -5.45 -20.70 17.17
CA ARG A 28 -6.45 -19.66 17.53
C ARG A 28 -5.99 -18.74 18.67
N ARG A 29 -4.84 -19.01 19.28
CA ARG A 29 -4.23 -18.25 20.40
C ARG A 29 -2.72 -18.17 20.21
N HIS A 30 -2.02 -17.38 21.02
CA HIS A 30 -0.55 -17.22 20.94
C HIS A 30 0.16 -18.57 21.08
N GLU A 31 0.77 -19.02 19.99
CA GLU A 31 1.52 -20.27 19.87
C GLU A 31 3.04 -19.97 19.84
N ALA A 32 3.87 -20.96 20.18
CA ALA A 32 5.32 -20.82 20.10
C ALA A 32 5.79 -20.55 18.65
N SER A 33 6.75 -19.64 18.47
CA SER A 33 7.27 -19.22 17.16
C SER A 33 7.72 -20.38 16.27
N GLU A 34 8.20 -21.47 16.86
CA GLU A 34 8.67 -22.65 16.13
C GLU A 34 7.53 -23.44 15.45
N GLN A 35 6.36 -23.50 16.09
CA GLN A 35 5.17 -24.16 15.53
C GLN A 35 4.65 -23.38 14.31
N LEU A 36 4.63 -22.05 14.42
CA LEU A 36 4.24 -21.16 13.32
C LEU A 36 5.21 -21.25 12.14
N ALA A 37 6.53 -21.32 12.42
CA ALA A 37 7.54 -21.48 11.38
C ALA A 37 7.39 -22.81 10.62
N ARG A 38 7.08 -23.90 11.32
CA ARG A 38 6.82 -25.21 10.70
C ARG A 38 5.55 -25.20 9.84
N LEU A 39 4.48 -24.57 10.34
CA LEU A 39 3.21 -24.47 9.65
C LEU A 39 3.31 -23.58 8.39
N LEU A 40 4.08 -22.49 8.45
CA LEU A 40 4.44 -21.70 7.27
C LEU A 40 5.27 -22.49 6.25
N GLY A 41 6.16 -23.37 6.71
CA GLY A 41 6.89 -24.30 5.85
C GLY A 41 5.96 -25.20 5.05
N TRP A 42 4.96 -25.80 5.71
CA TRP A 42 3.99 -26.66 5.03
C TRP A 42 3.07 -25.90 4.06
N PHE A 43 2.69 -24.64 4.35
CA PHE A 43 1.97 -23.81 3.38
C PHE A 43 2.80 -23.52 2.13
N ARG A 44 4.10 -23.24 2.28
CA ARG A 44 4.99 -22.96 1.14
C ARG A 44 5.17 -24.20 0.26
N GLU A 45 5.35 -25.37 0.88
CA GLU A 45 5.46 -26.64 0.14
C GLU A 45 4.17 -26.97 -0.62
N LEU A 46 3.00 -26.73 -0.01
CA LEU A 46 1.72 -26.90 -0.70
C LEU A 46 1.57 -25.92 -1.87
N GLN A 47 2.00 -24.66 -1.69
CA GLN A 47 1.98 -23.65 -2.75
C GLN A 47 2.87 -24.05 -3.93
N GLU A 48 4.11 -24.49 -3.68
CA GLU A 48 5.05 -24.91 -4.72
C GLU A 48 4.49 -26.08 -5.56
N ARG A 49 3.86 -27.05 -4.91
CA ARG A 49 3.23 -28.20 -5.59
C ARG A 49 1.99 -27.84 -6.41
N VAL A 50 1.23 -26.82 -5.97
CA VAL A 50 0.09 -26.29 -6.72
C VAL A 50 0.57 -25.52 -7.95
N GLU A 51 1.62 -24.71 -7.81
CA GLU A 51 2.23 -23.96 -8.91
C GLU A 51 2.84 -24.90 -9.96
N GLU A 52 3.54 -25.96 -9.54
CA GLU A 52 4.09 -26.99 -10.44
C GLU A 52 2.99 -27.70 -11.23
N ALA A 53 1.93 -28.17 -10.55
CA ALA A 53 0.79 -28.81 -11.20
C ALA A 53 0.00 -27.86 -12.11
N TYR A 54 -0.01 -26.56 -11.80
CA TYR A 54 -0.62 -25.54 -12.65
C TYR A 54 0.17 -25.33 -13.93
N LEU A 55 1.50 -25.18 -13.81
CA LEU A 55 2.37 -25.05 -14.97
C LEU A 55 2.26 -26.28 -15.88
N GLU A 56 2.31 -27.50 -15.34
CA GLU A 56 2.14 -28.74 -16.09
C GLU A 56 0.79 -28.81 -16.83
N ALA A 57 -0.30 -28.41 -16.16
CA ALA A 57 -1.64 -28.39 -16.77
C ALA A 57 -1.79 -27.35 -17.89
N THR A 58 -1.05 -26.24 -17.81
CA THR A 58 -1.06 -25.18 -18.83
C THR A 58 -0.11 -25.45 -20.00
N ASP A 59 1.02 -26.10 -19.76
CA ASP A 59 2.02 -26.44 -20.80
C ASP A 59 1.50 -27.57 -21.70
N ALA A 60 0.69 -28.49 -21.16
CA ALA A 60 0.01 -29.53 -21.93
C ALA A 60 -1.09 -29.01 -22.90
N ALA A 61 -1.43 -27.71 -22.86
CA ALA A 61 -2.51 -27.11 -23.64
C ALA A 61 -2.06 -26.30 -24.88
N GLN A 62 -0.77 -26.28 -25.22
CA GLN A 62 -0.25 -25.55 -26.39
C GLN A 62 0.62 -26.45 -27.30
N PRO A 63 0.12 -26.87 -28.48
CA PRO A 63 0.96 -27.21 -29.62
C PRO A 63 0.97 -26.05 -30.64
N ALA A 64 2.16 -25.45 -30.77
CA ALA A 64 2.77 -24.68 -31.87
C ALA A 64 1.91 -23.96 -32.93
N GLU A 65 2.24 -22.69 -33.22
CA GLU A 65 2.52 -22.27 -34.61
C GLU A 65 3.37 -20.99 -34.70
N ASN A 66 4.33 -21.04 -35.62
CA ASN A 66 5.33 -20.02 -35.92
C ASN A 66 4.73 -18.85 -36.71
N THR A 67 5.44 -17.69 -36.69
CA THR A 67 5.91 -16.89 -37.85
C THR A 67 5.88 -15.39 -37.51
N PRO A 68 7.03 -14.71 -37.38
CA PRO A 68 7.06 -13.25 -37.40
C PRO A 68 7.30 -12.76 -38.84
N GLU A 69 6.26 -12.28 -39.51
CA GLU A 69 6.42 -11.44 -40.71
C GLU A 69 6.55 -9.96 -40.31
N THR A 70 7.72 -9.44 -40.67
CA THR A 70 8.18 -8.06 -40.77
C THR A 70 7.09 -7.04 -41.10
N ARG A 71 6.98 -6.00 -40.25
CA ARG A 71 6.36 -4.73 -40.62
C ARG A 71 7.26 -3.58 -40.19
N GLU A 72 8.19 -3.21 -41.06
CA GLU A 72 8.92 -1.95 -40.95
C GLU A 72 8.03 -0.82 -41.48
N GLN A 73 7.79 0.19 -40.63
CA GLN A 73 7.38 1.51 -41.07
C GLN A 73 8.24 2.58 -40.39
N ALA A 74 8.98 3.28 -41.27
CA ALA A 74 9.34 4.70 -41.25
C ALA A 74 10.21 5.26 -40.11
N HIS A 75 11.33 5.90 -40.49
CA HIS A 75 11.35 7.37 -40.61
C HIS A 75 12.60 7.86 -41.35
N GLU A 76 12.37 8.62 -42.43
CA GLU A 76 13.38 9.43 -43.10
C GLU A 76 13.66 10.74 -42.33
N LYS A 77 14.96 11.03 -42.21
CA LYS A 77 15.63 12.33 -42.48
C LYS A 77 15.28 13.56 -41.62
N THR A 78 16.29 13.93 -40.85
CA THR A 78 16.55 15.24 -40.22
C THR A 78 16.33 16.43 -41.15
N GLN A 79 15.71 17.49 -40.64
CA GLN A 79 15.98 18.85 -41.10
C GLN A 79 16.16 19.81 -39.91
N GLU A 80 17.34 20.41 -39.91
CA GLU A 80 17.87 21.41 -38.99
C GLU A 80 17.33 22.80 -39.38
N MET A 81 16.81 23.56 -38.41
CA MET A 81 16.60 25.00 -38.59
C MET A 81 16.54 25.75 -37.23
N ASN A 82 17.38 26.76 -37.12
CA ASN A 82 17.37 27.89 -36.17
C ASN A 82 17.58 29.16 -37.01
N PRO A 83 17.38 30.42 -36.55
CA PRO A 83 16.85 30.94 -35.27
C PRO A 83 15.87 32.16 -35.41
N ARG A 84 15.27 32.65 -34.31
CA ARG A 84 15.42 34.06 -33.80
C ARG A 84 14.52 34.33 -32.58
N GLU A 85 15.14 34.91 -31.56
CA GLU A 85 14.59 35.31 -30.26
C GLU A 85 13.62 36.51 -30.35
N VAL A 86 12.69 36.60 -29.38
CA VAL A 86 12.48 37.81 -28.56
C VAL A 86 12.19 37.35 -27.12
N ILE A 87 13.01 37.85 -26.20
CA ILE A 87 13.03 37.55 -24.76
C ILE A 87 12.04 38.49 -24.06
N SER A 88 11.28 37.99 -23.08
CA SER A 88 10.62 38.81 -22.06
C SER A 88 10.37 37.98 -20.80
N ASP A 89 11.37 37.94 -19.93
CA ASP A 89 11.25 37.44 -18.55
C ASP A 89 10.47 38.41 -17.66
N PRO A 90 9.88 37.93 -16.56
CA PRO A 90 9.95 38.61 -15.29
C PRO A 90 10.93 37.91 -14.35
N HIS A 91 11.87 38.70 -13.83
CA HIS A 91 12.80 38.38 -12.75
C HIS A 91 12.13 37.73 -11.53
N ILE A 92 12.62 36.56 -11.10
CA ILE A 92 12.64 36.17 -9.68
C ILE A 92 14.01 35.59 -9.34
N LEU A 93 14.70 36.28 -8.43
CA LEU A 93 15.99 35.92 -7.86
C LEU A 93 15.76 35.09 -6.60
N ILE A 94 15.98 33.78 -6.67
CA ILE A 94 16.25 32.97 -5.48
C ILE A 94 17.35 31.98 -5.79
N THR A 95 18.52 32.29 -5.23
CA THR A 95 19.75 31.50 -5.28
C THR A 95 19.64 30.32 -4.32
N ASN A 96 19.54 29.10 -4.87
CA ASN A 96 19.83 27.86 -4.16
C ASN A 96 20.98 27.14 -4.85
N GLN A 97 22.15 27.80 -4.91
CA GLN A 97 23.39 27.11 -5.21
C GLN A 97 23.94 26.56 -3.90
N LEU A 98 23.69 25.28 -3.62
CA LEU A 98 24.39 24.55 -2.57
C LEU A 98 25.83 24.33 -3.04
N ASN A 99 26.78 25.08 -2.48
CA ASN A 99 28.20 24.79 -2.62
C ASN A 99 28.51 23.48 -1.88
N PRO A 100 29.04 22.43 -2.55
CA PRO A 100 29.63 21.30 -1.85
C PRO A 100 30.95 21.77 -1.24
N VAL A 101 30.99 21.88 0.10
CA VAL A 101 32.25 22.11 0.82
C VAL A 101 33.01 20.79 0.85
N ILE A 102 34.10 20.73 0.10
CA ILE A 102 35.10 19.66 0.19
C ILE A 102 35.81 19.82 1.54
N ARG A 103 35.61 18.89 2.48
CA ARG A 103 36.48 18.76 3.66
C ARG A 103 37.63 17.84 3.30
N ASN A 104 38.82 18.43 3.19
CA ASN A 104 40.07 17.72 3.30
C ASN A 104 40.49 17.72 4.77
N SER A 105 40.67 16.54 5.36
CA SER A 105 41.60 16.33 6.46
C SER A 105 42.25 14.96 6.28
N SER A 106 43.45 15.00 5.73
CA SER A 106 44.55 14.03 5.89
C SER A 106 44.94 13.96 7.39
N GLU A 107 45.61 12.94 7.95
CA GLU A 107 46.62 12.00 7.45
C GLU A 107 46.57 10.63 8.17
N ASN A 108 47.17 9.66 7.49
CA ASN A 108 47.59 8.30 7.82
C ASN A 108 47.94 7.94 9.28
N GLU A 109 47.66 6.69 9.66
CA GLU A 109 48.72 5.70 9.95
C GLU A 109 48.19 4.26 9.84
N GLU A 110 48.96 3.40 9.17
CA GLU A 110 48.77 1.95 9.03
C GLU A 110 49.02 1.25 10.37
N VAL A 111 48.26 0.22 10.75
CA VAL A 111 48.67 -1.20 10.66
C VAL A 111 47.62 -2.15 11.28
N GLU A 112 47.62 -3.35 10.70
CA GLU A 112 47.29 -4.65 11.25
C GLU A 112 45.85 -5.17 11.27
N ALA A 113 45.75 -6.33 10.64
CA ALA A 113 44.58 -7.14 10.42
C ALA A 113 44.05 -7.78 11.69
N VAL A 114 42.78 -7.52 12.05
CA VAL A 114 41.94 -8.45 12.81
C VAL A 114 40.47 -8.26 12.38
N VAL A 115 39.95 -9.26 11.67
CA VAL A 115 38.57 -9.79 11.63
C VAL A 115 37.40 -8.77 11.69
N PRO A 116 36.53 -8.66 10.67
CA PRO A 116 35.34 -7.84 10.79
C PRO A 116 34.31 -8.57 11.67
N ASN A 117 34.29 -8.22 12.95
CA ASN A 117 33.16 -8.48 13.82
C ASN A 117 32.14 -7.35 13.59
N VAL A 118 31.01 -7.67 12.98
CA VAL A 118 29.92 -6.75 12.67
C VAL A 118 29.39 -6.16 13.98
N SER A 119 29.38 -4.84 14.12
CA SER A 119 28.91 -4.16 15.33
C SER A 119 27.37 -4.25 15.43
N PRO A 120 26.79 -4.53 16.62
CA PRO A 120 25.34 -4.72 16.81
C PRO A 120 24.48 -3.48 16.48
N GLU A 121 25.07 -2.30 16.39
CA GLU A 121 24.36 -1.03 16.23
C GLU A 121 23.87 -0.82 14.77
N GLU A 122 24.65 -1.22 13.78
CA GLU A 122 24.26 -1.09 12.35
C GLU A 122 23.22 -2.15 11.93
N GLN A 123 23.19 -3.30 12.61
CA GLN A 123 22.18 -4.34 12.41
C GLN A 123 20.81 -3.90 12.95
N ALA A 124 20.80 -3.23 14.11
CA ALA A 124 19.58 -2.73 14.75
C ALA A 124 18.94 -1.59 13.94
N ASP A 125 19.74 -0.70 13.35
CA ASP A 125 19.22 0.37 12.50
C ASP A 125 18.64 -0.16 11.18
N ARG A 126 19.24 -1.22 10.60
CA ARG A 126 18.71 -1.88 9.40
C ARG A 126 17.43 -2.67 9.68
N GLU A 127 17.38 -3.35 10.82
CA GLU A 127 16.21 -4.12 11.27
C GLU A 127 15.06 -3.20 11.68
N LEU A 128 15.38 -2.02 12.25
CA LEU A 128 14.41 -0.96 12.52
C LEU A 128 13.86 -0.34 11.23
N GLU A 129 14.70 -0.02 10.24
CA GLU A 129 14.24 0.48 8.94
C GLU A 129 13.47 -0.58 8.14
N GLU A 130 13.82 -1.85 8.25
CA GLU A 130 13.12 -2.96 7.62
C GLU A 130 11.79 -3.28 8.33
N TRP A 131 11.73 -3.14 9.65
CA TRP A 131 10.49 -3.18 10.44
C TRP A 131 9.60 -1.98 10.13
N VAL A 132 10.15 -0.78 10.03
CA VAL A 132 9.43 0.43 9.63
C VAL A 132 8.94 0.32 8.19
N ALA A 133 9.71 -0.27 7.27
CA ALA A 133 9.28 -0.57 5.90
C ALA A 133 8.19 -1.66 5.87
N LYS A 134 8.28 -2.67 6.75
CA LYS A 134 7.28 -3.75 6.90
C LYS A 134 5.99 -3.25 7.53
N VAL A 135 6.05 -2.33 8.49
CA VAL A 135 4.91 -1.58 9.05
C VAL A 135 4.35 -0.63 7.99
N ARG A 136 5.20 0.05 7.21
CA ARG A 136 4.77 0.85 6.05
C ARG A 136 4.16 0.02 4.92
N LYS A 137 4.46 -1.28 4.84
CA LYS A 137 3.85 -2.25 3.93
C LYS A 137 2.66 -2.99 4.57
N SER A 138 2.53 -2.98 5.90
CA SER A 138 1.29 -3.34 6.59
C SER A 138 0.28 -2.19 6.54
N ARG A 139 0.70 -0.93 6.33
CA ARG A 139 -0.17 0.24 6.00
C ARG A 139 -1.13 0.00 4.83
N THR A 140 -0.99 -1.11 4.10
CA THR A 140 -1.92 -1.59 3.06
C THR A 140 -3.02 -2.51 3.59
N ALA A 141 -3.14 -2.76 4.90
CA ALA A 141 -4.09 -3.71 5.49
C ALA A 141 -5.25 -3.03 6.24
N LEU A 142 -5.59 -1.79 5.89
CA LEU A 142 -6.96 -1.33 6.09
C LEU A 142 -7.79 -1.88 4.95
N ASP A 143 -8.52 -2.96 5.23
CA ASP A 143 -9.54 -3.45 4.34
C ASP A 143 -10.80 -2.59 4.44
N LEU A 144 -11.58 -2.58 3.36
CA LEU A 144 -12.83 -1.85 3.28
C LEU A 144 -13.79 -2.25 4.40
N ALA A 145 -13.82 -3.54 4.77
CA ALA A 145 -14.73 -4.05 5.79
C ALA A 145 -14.36 -3.51 7.18
N THR A 146 -13.07 -3.50 7.56
CA THR A 146 -12.61 -2.91 8.83
C THR A 146 -13.00 -1.44 8.95
N VAL A 147 -12.85 -0.63 7.89
CA VAL A 147 -13.26 0.78 7.94
C VAL A 147 -14.75 0.93 8.14
N MET A 148 -15.56 0.12 7.46
CA MET A 148 -17.01 0.16 7.59
C MET A 148 -17.51 -0.35 8.95
N GLN A 149 -16.87 -1.37 9.51
CA GLN A 149 -17.19 -1.88 10.85
C GLN A 149 -16.83 -0.88 11.94
N ALA A 150 -15.65 -0.24 11.82
CA ALA A 150 -15.15 0.71 12.82
C ALA A 150 -15.86 2.08 12.76
N CYS A 151 -16.55 2.37 11.66
CA CYS A 151 -17.29 3.62 11.43
C CYS A 151 -18.74 3.31 10.97
N PRO A 152 -19.59 2.82 11.89
CA PRO A 152 -20.97 2.40 11.56
C PRO A 152 -21.87 3.55 11.10
N GLU A 153 -21.72 4.76 11.64
CA GLU A 153 -22.51 5.91 11.19
C GLU A 153 -22.15 6.27 9.76
N PHE A 154 -20.85 6.34 9.46
CA PHE A 154 -20.40 6.56 8.09
C PHE A 154 -20.88 5.44 7.14
N ALA A 155 -20.80 4.17 7.56
CA ALA A 155 -21.23 3.03 6.74
C ALA A 155 -22.74 3.09 6.42
N SER A 156 -23.57 3.46 7.40
CA SER A 156 -25.01 3.66 7.21
C SER A 156 -25.29 4.72 6.13
N TRP A 157 -24.64 5.89 6.24
CA TRP A 157 -24.75 6.94 5.22
C TRP A 157 -24.23 6.50 3.87
N ALA A 158 -23.10 5.79 3.85
CA ALA A 158 -22.47 5.36 2.62
C ALA A 158 -23.33 4.35 1.85
N HIS A 159 -24.00 3.43 2.55
CA HIS A 159 -24.96 2.50 1.95
C HIS A 159 -26.23 3.18 1.46
N ASN A 160 -26.77 4.14 2.21
CA ASN A 160 -27.96 4.87 1.80
C ASN A 160 -27.73 5.71 0.54
N MET A 161 -26.51 6.23 0.35
CA MET A 161 -26.15 7.06 -0.79
C MET A 161 -25.63 6.25 -1.99
N GLY A 162 -24.75 5.27 -1.75
CA GLY A 162 -24.05 4.51 -2.78
C GLY A 162 -24.61 3.13 -3.07
N GLY A 163 -25.52 2.62 -2.25
CA GLY A 163 -26.02 1.25 -2.32
C GLY A 163 -24.97 0.22 -1.90
N PHE A 164 -24.70 -0.73 -2.81
CA PHE A 164 -23.70 -1.78 -2.59
C PHE A 164 -22.30 -1.28 -2.96
N LEU A 165 -21.41 -1.21 -1.97
CA LEU A 165 -20.03 -0.76 -2.11
C LEU A 165 -19.12 -1.98 -2.34
N LYS A 166 -18.54 -2.11 -3.53
CA LYS A 166 -17.68 -3.27 -3.88
C LYS A 166 -16.23 -3.01 -3.53
N ASP A 167 -15.78 -1.80 -3.86
CA ASP A 167 -14.36 -1.45 -3.85
C ASP A 167 -14.12 -0.08 -3.21
N TRP A 168 -12.85 0.21 -2.92
CA TRP A 168 -12.40 1.51 -2.43
C TRP A 168 -12.79 2.68 -3.33
N SER A 169 -12.92 2.47 -4.63
CA SER A 169 -13.37 3.49 -5.59
C SER A 169 -14.82 3.91 -5.35
N ASP A 170 -15.70 2.95 -5.02
CA ASP A 170 -17.09 3.24 -4.69
C ASP A 170 -17.17 4.03 -3.38
N LEU A 171 -16.39 3.61 -2.38
CA LEU A 171 -16.33 4.29 -1.10
C LEU A 171 -15.81 5.73 -1.25
N HIS A 172 -14.75 5.93 -2.04
CA HIS A 172 -14.18 7.24 -2.34
C HIS A 172 -15.20 8.17 -3.01
N ARG A 173 -15.95 7.66 -4.00
CA ARG A 173 -17.02 8.42 -4.68
C ARG A 173 -18.07 8.89 -3.68
N VAL A 174 -18.51 8.00 -2.80
CA VAL A 174 -19.53 8.31 -1.79
C VAL A 174 -18.99 9.26 -0.72
N ALA A 175 -17.75 9.09 -0.28
CA ALA A 175 -17.08 10.02 0.63
C ALA A 175 -17.02 11.44 0.05
N GLY A 176 -16.71 11.58 -1.24
CA GLY A 176 -16.75 12.87 -1.94
C GLY A 176 -18.14 13.52 -1.96
N GLN A 177 -19.20 12.73 -2.05
CA GLN A 177 -20.58 13.22 -1.99
C GLN A 177 -21.03 13.57 -0.57
N LEU A 178 -20.55 12.84 0.45
CA LEU A 178 -20.86 13.07 1.86
C LEU A 178 -20.06 14.23 2.48
N ARG A 179 -18.93 14.64 1.89
CA ARG A 179 -18.09 15.72 2.45
C ARG A 179 -18.84 17.00 2.87
N PRO A 180 -19.82 17.51 2.11
CA PRO A 180 -20.47 18.78 2.45
C PRO A 180 -21.35 18.65 3.70
N MET A 181 -21.83 17.43 4.00
CA MET A 181 -22.69 17.14 5.15
C MET A 181 -22.00 17.45 6.48
N ILE A 182 -20.68 17.23 6.55
CA ILE A 182 -19.87 17.48 7.75
C ILE A 182 -19.00 18.74 7.59
N GLY A 183 -19.34 19.62 6.63
CA GLY A 183 -18.66 20.91 6.45
C GLY A 183 -17.21 20.83 5.95
N ILE A 184 -16.81 19.71 5.31
CA ILE A 184 -15.50 19.60 4.67
C ILE A 184 -15.57 20.19 3.27
N SER A 185 -14.74 21.20 2.99
CA SER A 185 -14.69 21.88 1.68
C SER A 185 -14.01 21.03 0.60
N GLU A 186 -14.26 21.37 -0.67
CA GLU A 186 -13.67 20.64 -1.81
C GLU A 186 -12.16 20.74 -1.80
N HIS A 187 -11.68 21.94 -1.51
CA HIS A 187 -10.27 22.20 -1.40
C HIS A 187 -9.60 21.34 -0.33
N ALA A 188 -10.21 21.23 0.87
CA ALA A 188 -9.67 20.39 1.93
C ALA A 188 -9.66 18.90 1.54
N TRP A 189 -10.70 18.43 0.84
CA TRP A 189 -10.78 17.07 0.33
C TRP A 189 -9.72 16.77 -0.76
N ASN A 190 -9.51 17.70 -1.70
CA ASN A 190 -8.51 17.55 -2.76
C ASN A 190 -7.09 17.55 -2.18
N VAL A 191 -6.78 18.49 -1.28
CA VAL A 191 -5.49 18.51 -0.57
C VAL A 191 -5.25 17.20 0.20
N ALA A 192 -6.28 16.64 0.83
CA ALA A 192 -6.16 15.38 1.54
C ALA A 192 -5.80 14.21 0.58
N GLN A 193 -6.46 14.13 -0.57
CA GLN A 193 -6.17 13.11 -1.58
C GLN A 193 -4.77 13.28 -2.20
N ASP A 194 -4.37 14.51 -2.50
CA ASP A 194 -3.07 14.81 -3.11
C ASP A 194 -1.91 14.45 -2.19
N ARG A 195 -2.08 14.65 -0.88
CA ARG A 195 -1.03 14.42 0.13
C ARG A 195 -0.98 13.00 0.67
N MET A 196 -2.13 12.34 0.83
CA MET A 196 -2.23 11.02 1.47
C MET A 196 -2.54 9.88 0.48
N GLY A 197 -3.00 10.21 -0.73
CA GLY A 197 -3.57 9.26 -1.66
C GLY A 197 -5.07 9.02 -1.40
N LYS A 198 -5.80 8.59 -2.44
CA LYS A 198 -7.26 8.47 -2.42
C LYS A 198 -7.78 7.51 -1.35
N GLN A 199 -7.17 6.33 -1.20
CA GLN A 199 -7.61 5.32 -0.22
C GLN A 199 -7.43 5.81 1.21
N VAL A 200 -6.23 6.28 1.56
CA VAL A 200 -5.92 6.81 2.90
C VAL A 200 -6.77 8.03 3.23
N ALA A 201 -6.98 8.94 2.26
CA ALA A 201 -7.88 10.08 2.44
C ALA A 201 -9.34 9.67 2.68
N THR A 202 -9.82 8.64 1.97
CA THR A 202 -11.17 8.09 2.17
C THR A 202 -11.31 7.47 3.56
N ALA A 203 -10.33 6.69 4.00
CA ALA A 203 -10.31 6.13 5.35
C ALA A 203 -10.26 7.23 6.42
N ALA A 204 -9.38 8.24 6.25
CA ALA A 204 -9.33 9.38 7.16
C ALA A 204 -10.67 10.11 7.22
N PHE A 205 -11.33 10.34 6.07
CA PHE A 205 -12.65 10.95 6.01
C PHE A 205 -13.71 10.15 6.75
N ALA A 206 -13.77 8.82 6.55
CA ALA A 206 -14.69 7.94 7.25
C ALA A 206 -14.56 8.10 8.77
N LEU A 207 -13.31 8.11 9.27
CA LEU A 207 -13.02 8.31 10.68
C LEU A 207 -13.41 9.71 11.18
N VAL A 208 -13.16 10.76 10.38
CA VAL A 208 -13.57 12.13 10.74
C VAL A 208 -15.10 12.24 10.81
N PHE A 209 -15.80 11.66 9.84
CA PHE A 209 -17.26 11.63 9.79
C PHE A 209 -17.82 10.98 11.05
N GLU A 210 -17.34 9.77 11.36
CA GLU A 210 -17.76 9.02 12.55
C GLU A 210 -17.55 9.82 13.83
N LYS A 211 -16.35 10.41 14.01
CA LYS A 211 -16.03 11.21 15.19
C LYS A 211 -16.84 12.50 15.27
N HIS A 212 -17.20 13.09 14.15
CA HIS A 212 -18.07 14.25 14.12
C HIS A 212 -19.49 13.89 14.53
N SER A 213 -20.05 12.79 14.00
CA SER A 213 -21.36 12.28 14.39
C SER A 213 -21.44 11.92 15.87
N ALA A 214 -20.35 11.40 16.45
CA ALA A 214 -20.23 11.13 17.88
C ALA A 214 -20.01 12.39 18.75
N GLY A 215 -19.84 13.58 18.15
CA GLY A 215 -19.56 14.83 18.86
C GLY A 215 -18.12 14.97 19.39
N GLU A 216 -17.22 14.03 19.06
CA GLU A 216 -15.80 14.06 19.45
C GLU A 216 -15.02 15.14 18.67
N VAL A 217 -15.49 15.51 17.47
CA VAL A 217 -14.85 16.50 16.60
C VAL A 217 -15.83 17.62 16.27
N ALA A 218 -15.51 18.84 16.71
CA ALA A 218 -16.30 20.04 16.45
C ALA A 218 -16.07 20.62 15.04
N SER A 219 -14.85 20.52 14.51
CA SER A 219 -14.48 21.04 13.18
C SER A 219 -13.88 19.93 12.31
N PRO A 220 -14.71 19.27 11.48
CA PRO A 220 -14.26 18.14 10.65
C PRO A 220 -13.19 18.55 9.63
N GLY A 221 -13.35 19.71 8.99
CA GLY A 221 -12.37 20.21 8.02
C GLY A 221 -11.02 20.57 8.64
N GLY A 222 -11.03 21.15 9.85
CA GLY A 222 -9.81 21.42 10.60
C GLY A 222 -9.12 20.13 11.04
N TYR A 223 -9.90 19.15 11.51
CA TYR A 223 -9.39 17.86 11.93
C TYR A 223 -8.75 17.08 10.77
N LEU A 224 -9.41 17.05 9.59
CA LEU A 224 -8.86 16.44 8.39
C LEU A 224 -7.54 17.11 7.96
N ARG A 225 -7.44 18.43 8.06
CA ARG A 225 -6.18 19.14 7.78
C ARG A 225 -5.04 18.71 8.72
N GLY A 226 -5.33 18.60 10.02
CA GLY A 226 -4.36 18.07 10.98
C GLY A 226 -3.96 16.61 10.71
N MET A 227 -4.87 15.79 10.19
CA MET A 227 -4.54 14.44 9.73
C MET A 227 -3.60 14.46 8.51
N VAL A 228 -3.81 15.38 7.57
CA VAL A 228 -2.92 15.57 6.41
C VAL A 228 -1.52 15.97 6.86
N GLU A 229 -1.39 16.92 7.80
CA GLU A 229 -0.11 17.34 8.35
C GLU A 229 0.64 16.17 8.99
N LYS A 230 -0.06 15.36 9.81
CA LYS A 230 0.51 14.12 10.38
C LYS A 230 0.91 13.10 9.33
N ALA A 231 0.14 12.97 8.25
CA ALA A 231 0.48 12.06 7.17
C ALA A 231 1.76 12.50 6.44
N CYS A 232 1.90 13.80 6.17
CA CYS A 232 3.11 14.37 5.59
C CYS A 232 4.34 14.20 6.49
N ALA A 233 4.17 14.26 7.82
CA ALA A 233 5.23 13.97 8.79
C ALA A 233 5.51 12.45 8.96
N GLY A 234 4.70 11.58 8.36
CA GLY A 234 4.81 10.13 8.53
C GLY A 234 4.21 9.59 9.85
N GLU A 235 3.63 10.46 10.67
CA GLU A 235 3.08 10.21 12.00
C GLU A 235 1.58 9.85 12.01
N LEU A 236 0.95 9.76 10.83
CA LEU A 236 -0.44 9.30 10.75
C LEU A 236 -0.50 7.77 10.81
N TYR A 237 -1.20 7.27 11.83
CA TYR A 237 -1.46 5.86 12.08
C TYR A 237 -2.97 5.58 12.10
N LEU A 238 -3.58 5.50 10.91
CA LEU A 238 -5.02 5.25 10.79
C LEU A 238 -5.42 3.87 11.32
N GLU A 239 -4.63 2.83 11.03
CA GLU A 239 -4.87 1.47 11.54
C GLU A 239 -5.08 1.42 13.04
N ARG A 240 -4.17 2.04 13.80
CA ARG A 240 -4.29 2.11 15.26
C ARG A 240 -5.59 2.78 15.70
N SER A 241 -6.04 3.78 14.95
CA SER A 241 -7.30 4.49 15.25
C SER A 241 -8.52 3.61 14.96
N PHE A 242 -8.53 2.89 13.84
CA PHE A 242 -9.63 1.98 13.47
C PHE A 242 -9.72 0.77 14.39
N TYR A 243 -8.61 0.05 14.59
CA TYR A 243 -8.57 -1.11 15.48
C TYR A 243 -8.82 -0.72 16.94
N GLY A 244 -8.38 0.46 17.37
CA GLY A 244 -8.68 0.99 18.70
C GLY A 244 -10.18 1.28 18.93
N ARG A 245 -10.92 1.65 17.88
CA ARG A 245 -12.38 1.82 17.96
C ARG A 245 -13.09 0.46 18.00
N LEU A 246 -12.66 -0.48 17.18
CA LEU A 246 -13.22 -1.84 17.15
C LEU A 246 -13.05 -2.56 18.50
N SER A 247 -11.90 -2.40 19.16
CA SER A 247 -11.68 -2.97 20.49
C SER A 247 -12.50 -2.28 21.59
N GLY A 248 -12.79 -0.98 21.43
CA GLY A 248 -13.61 -0.21 22.37
C GLY A 248 -15.12 -0.48 22.26
N GLN A 249 -15.60 -0.98 21.12
CA GLN A 249 -17.02 -1.31 20.89
C GLN A 249 -17.41 -2.72 21.37
N ALA A 250 -16.45 -3.55 21.79
CA ALA A 250 -16.67 -4.94 22.20
C ALA A 250 -17.06 -5.12 23.68
N VAL A 251 -17.55 -4.06 24.34
CA VAL A 251 -17.96 -4.04 25.76
C VAL A 251 -19.43 -3.64 25.85
#